data_AF-A0A7J6MXQ2-F1
#
_entry.id   AF-A0A7J6MXQ2-F1
#
_cell.length_a   1.000
_cell.length_b   1.000
_cell.length_c   1.000
_cell.angle_alpha   90.00
_cell.angle_beta   90.00
_cell.angle_gamma   90.00
#
_symmetry.space_group_name_H-M   'P 1'
#
loop_
_entity.id
_entity.type
_entity.pdbx_description
1 polymer ?
#
loop_
_entity_poly.entity_id
_entity_poly.type
_entity_poly.pdbx_seq_one_letter_code
_entity_poly.pdbx_strand_id
1 'polypeptide(L)'
;MLDLSRVNFYLKLSRPIIWIIILPYYLFPLGGRLDLLATWRFWLGLLYFTFPVSIMMFGINDMADTDVDKHNPRKFLKYYGNQAAESELVDLWKVILVSNMIPLVIMSIITADWIFYSGYFIVALSLNILYNLKPFAFARKAPWDLPFTPVCFLILVTLACHLNQVPLPKAGKSKLAKLSSLCAPCLFYASSTLTNHMIAELLDIDCDTLGGKRTTAVVIGKAYTYAFIGALILVQLL
;
A
#
# COMPACT_ATOMS: atom_id res chain seq x y z
N MET A 1 24.81 -1.16 -19.92
CA MET A 1 23.65 -1.54 -20.77
C MET A 1 22.51 -1.89 -19.82
N LEU A 2 21.35 -1.23 -19.91
CA LEU A 2 20.19 -1.58 -19.07
C LEU A 2 19.73 -3.00 -19.45
N ASP A 3 19.78 -3.93 -18.50
CA ASP A 3 19.26 -5.27 -18.70
C ASP A 3 17.72 -5.21 -18.69
N LEU A 4 17.13 -5.20 -19.89
CA LEU A 4 15.68 -5.14 -20.08
C LEU A 4 14.94 -6.30 -19.40
N SER A 5 15.60 -7.45 -19.22
CA SER A 5 15.01 -8.59 -18.51
C SER A 5 14.79 -8.27 -17.04
N ARG A 6 15.77 -7.62 -16.39
CA ARG A 6 15.70 -7.17 -14.99
C ARG A 6 14.70 -6.05 -14.80
N VAL A 7 14.63 -5.09 -15.73
CA VAL A 7 13.63 -4.02 -15.67
C VAL A 7 12.21 -4.60 -15.72
N ASN A 8 11.95 -5.51 -16.66
CA ASN A 8 10.66 -6.19 -16.76
C ASN A 8 10.32 -7.02 -15.51
N PHE A 9 11.32 -7.68 -14.92
CA PHE A 9 11.18 -8.41 -13.66
C PHE A 9 10.71 -7.50 -12.52
N TYR A 10 11.37 -6.37 -12.29
CA TYR A 10 10.97 -5.43 -11.23
C TYR A 10 9.62 -4.78 -11.50
N LEU A 11 9.31 -4.47 -12.77
CA LEU A 11 7.99 -3.97 -13.14
C LEU A 11 6.89 -4.97 -12.78
N LYS A 12 7.06 -6.26 -13.06
CA LYS A 12 6.10 -7.30 -12.65
C LYS A 12 6.00 -7.44 -11.14
N LEU A 13 7.11 -7.38 -10.41
CA LEU A 13 7.13 -7.38 -8.94
C LEU A 13 6.35 -6.21 -8.34
N SER A 14 6.32 -5.05 -9.00
CA SER A 14 5.52 -3.90 -8.57
C SER A 14 4.01 -4.07 -8.82
N ARG A 15 3.58 -5.17 -9.45
CA ARG A 15 2.18 -5.55 -9.73
C ARG A 15 1.35 -4.42 -10.39
N PRO A 16 1.61 -4.05 -11.66
CA PRO A 16 0.98 -2.90 -12.30
C PRO A 16 -0.55 -2.92 -12.35
N ILE A 17 -1.16 -4.10 -12.43
CA ILE A 17 -2.63 -4.24 -12.38
C ILE A 17 -3.16 -3.87 -10.98
N ILE A 18 -2.39 -4.10 -9.92
CA ILE A 18 -2.77 -3.80 -8.54
C ILE A 18 -2.52 -2.32 -8.20
N TRP A 19 -1.81 -1.56 -9.05
CA TRP A 19 -1.68 -0.11 -8.88
C TRP A 19 -3.03 0.59 -8.76
N ILE A 20 -4.09 0.05 -9.37
CA ILE A 20 -5.47 0.57 -9.26
C ILE A 20 -5.99 0.60 -7.82
N ILE A 21 -5.43 -0.19 -6.91
CA ILE A 21 -5.77 -0.18 -5.48
C ILE A 21 -4.99 0.91 -4.74
N ILE A 22 -3.77 1.25 -5.19
CA ILE A 22 -2.88 2.24 -4.54
C ILE A 22 -3.19 3.66 -5.04
N LEU A 23 -3.45 3.83 -6.32
CA LEU A 23 -3.71 5.13 -6.96
C LEU A 23 -4.86 5.93 -6.32
N PRO A 24 -5.96 5.34 -5.83
CA PRO A 24 -7.00 6.09 -5.12
C PRO A 24 -6.48 6.88 -3.90
N TYR A 25 -5.45 6.39 -3.20
CA TYR A 25 -4.83 7.12 -2.07
C TYR A 25 -4.02 8.34 -2.53
N TYR A 26 -3.64 8.39 -3.82
CA TYR A 26 -3.08 9.59 -4.44
C TYR A 26 -4.17 10.53 -4.94
N LEU A 27 -5.16 9.98 -5.66
CA LEU A 27 -6.10 10.76 -6.46
C LEU A 27 -7.26 11.33 -5.65
N PHE A 28 -7.86 10.54 -4.75
CA PHE A 28 -9.06 10.96 -4.02
C PHE A 28 -8.82 12.16 -3.09
N PRO A 29 -7.68 12.28 -2.37
CA PRO A 29 -7.43 13.46 -1.54
C PRO A 29 -7.33 14.77 -2.33
N LEU A 30 -7.07 14.70 -3.64
CA LEU A 30 -6.99 15.86 -4.52
C LEU A 30 -8.39 16.43 -4.87
N GLY A 31 -9.46 15.70 -4.53
CA GLY A 31 -10.83 16.22 -4.57
C GLY A 31 -11.31 16.63 -5.97
N GLY A 32 -10.82 15.99 -7.03
CA GLY A 32 -11.26 16.27 -8.41
C GLY A 32 -10.74 17.59 -9.00
N ARG A 33 -9.71 18.20 -8.40
CA ARG A 33 -9.07 19.44 -8.88
C ARG A 33 -8.31 19.23 -10.18
N LEU A 34 -8.97 19.52 -11.30
CA LEU A 34 -8.44 19.32 -12.65
C LEU A 34 -7.27 20.26 -12.98
N ASP A 35 -7.16 21.41 -12.31
CA ASP A 35 -6.02 22.33 -12.43
C ASP A 35 -4.68 21.66 -12.08
N LEU A 36 -4.71 20.68 -11.17
CA LEU A 36 -3.51 19.93 -10.78
C LEU A 36 -2.92 19.10 -11.93
N LEU A 37 -3.72 18.70 -12.93
CA LEU A 37 -3.25 17.96 -14.10
C LEU A 37 -2.21 18.72 -14.92
N ALA A 38 -2.20 20.05 -14.81
CA ALA A 38 -1.20 20.91 -15.47
C ALA A 38 0.09 21.07 -14.63
N THR A 39 0.17 20.48 -13.45
CA THR A 39 1.31 20.65 -12.53
C THR A 39 2.26 19.47 -12.60
N TRP A 40 3.57 19.74 -12.50
CA TRP A 40 4.59 18.69 -12.40
C TRP A 40 4.43 17.85 -11.12
N ARG A 41 3.91 18.45 -10.03
CA ARG A 41 3.66 17.80 -8.73
C ARG A 41 2.69 16.64 -8.87
N PHE A 42 1.63 16.85 -9.66
CA PHE A 42 0.65 15.81 -9.96
C PHE A 42 1.30 14.61 -10.65
N TRP A 43 2.03 14.84 -11.74
CA TRP A 43 2.62 13.76 -12.52
C TRP A 43 3.75 13.05 -11.78
N LEU A 44 4.58 13.78 -11.04
CA LEU A 44 5.64 13.19 -10.24
C LEU A 44 5.08 12.32 -9.11
N GLY A 45 4.03 12.79 -8.42
CA GLY A 45 3.36 12.00 -7.39
C GLY A 45 2.66 10.77 -7.98
N LEU A 46 1.98 10.92 -9.12
CA LEU A 46 1.35 9.79 -9.82
C LEU A 46 2.38 8.71 -10.18
N LEU A 47 3.52 9.11 -10.75
CA LEU A 47 4.62 8.19 -11.05
C LEU A 47 5.16 7.53 -9.77
N TYR A 48 5.30 8.28 -8.69
CA TYR A 48 5.78 7.76 -7.41
C TYR A 48 4.85 6.69 -6.80
N PHE A 49 3.54 6.89 -6.89
CA PHE A 49 2.53 5.96 -6.36
C PHE A 49 2.35 4.71 -7.21
N THR A 50 2.80 4.73 -8.46
CA THR A 50 2.87 3.52 -9.29
C THR A 50 4.09 2.70 -8.89
N PHE A 51 5.20 2.80 -9.62
CA PHE A 51 6.31 1.89 -9.47
C PHE A 51 7.03 1.99 -8.10
N PRO A 52 7.52 3.15 -7.62
CA PRO A 52 8.29 3.24 -6.37
C PRO A 52 7.56 2.76 -5.11
N VAL A 53 6.33 3.24 -4.87
CA VAL A 53 5.54 2.80 -3.71
C VAL A 53 5.18 1.32 -3.85
N SER A 54 4.76 0.88 -5.03
CA SER A 54 4.32 -0.52 -5.21
C SER A 54 5.47 -1.52 -5.10
N ILE A 55 6.66 -1.20 -5.64
CA ILE A 55 7.83 -2.08 -5.49
C ILE A 55 8.31 -2.14 -4.04
N MET A 56 8.19 -1.04 -3.28
CA MET A 56 8.46 -1.05 -1.84
C MET A 56 7.50 -2.00 -1.12
N MET A 57 6.19 -1.82 -1.34
CA MET A 57 5.16 -2.59 -0.63
C MET A 57 5.17 -4.08 -1.01
N PHE A 58 5.13 -4.37 -2.30
CA PHE A 58 5.02 -5.75 -2.79
C PHE A 58 6.37 -6.45 -2.83
N GLY A 59 7.47 -5.71 -3.04
CA GLY A 59 8.81 -6.27 -3.02
C GLY A 59 9.24 -6.71 -1.62
N ILE A 60 8.99 -5.89 -0.59
CA ILE A 60 9.25 -6.30 0.80
C ILE A 60 8.34 -7.46 1.20
N ASN A 61 7.08 -7.47 0.76
CA ASN A 61 6.16 -8.58 0.97
C ASN A 61 6.70 -9.89 0.34
N ASP A 62 7.18 -9.84 -0.91
CA ASP A 62 7.75 -11.01 -1.60
C ASP A 62 9.05 -11.50 -0.93
N MET A 63 9.87 -10.60 -0.40
CA MET A 63 11.03 -10.96 0.42
C MET A 63 10.63 -11.66 1.73
N ALA A 64 9.48 -11.30 2.30
CA ALA A 64 8.99 -11.86 3.56
C ALA A 64 8.27 -13.21 3.38
N ASP A 65 7.66 -13.43 2.22
CA ASP A 65 6.73 -14.55 1.95
C ASP A 65 7.29 -15.64 1.03
N THR A 66 8.62 -15.72 0.89
CA THR A 66 9.29 -16.72 0.04
C THR A 66 8.95 -18.18 0.39
N ASP A 67 8.59 -18.47 1.64
CA ASP A 67 8.15 -19.77 2.14
C ASP A 67 6.71 -20.12 1.69
N VAL A 68 5.80 -19.15 1.71
CA VAL A 68 4.38 -19.34 1.37
C VAL A 68 4.14 -19.23 -0.13
N ASP A 69 4.83 -18.31 -0.80
CA ASP A 69 4.65 -18.01 -2.22
C ASP A 69 5.03 -19.17 -3.15
N LYS A 70 5.86 -20.11 -2.70
CA LYS A 70 6.22 -21.33 -3.43
C LYS A 70 4.99 -22.15 -3.84
N HIS A 71 3.90 -22.05 -3.07
CA HIS A 71 2.70 -22.87 -3.25
C HIS A 71 1.49 -22.06 -3.75
N ASN A 72 1.61 -20.75 -3.96
CA ASN A 72 0.46 -19.90 -4.30
C ASN A 72 0.18 -19.91 -5.83
N PRO A 73 -0.97 -20.45 -6.30
CA PRO A 73 -1.32 -20.52 -7.72
C PRO A 73 -1.49 -19.13 -8.36
N ARG A 74 -1.80 -18.08 -7.59
CA ARG A 74 -1.90 -16.71 -8.13
C ARG A 74 -0.55 -16.14 -8.56
N LYS A 75 0.56 -16.58 -7.95
CA LYS A 75 1.90 -16.14 -8.34
C LYS A 75 2.32 -16.65 -9.72
N PHE A 76 1.58 -17.61 -10.29
CA PHE A 76 1.71 -18.08 -11.67
C PHE A 76 0.94 -17.22 -12.67
N LEU A 77 -0.01 -16.40 -12.21
CA LEU A 77 -0.66 -15.41 -13.05
C LEU A 77 0.29 -14.25 -13.26
N LYS A 78 0.68 -14.02 -14.52
CA LYS A 78 1.63 -13.00 -15.02
C LYS A 78 1.46 -11.59 -14.43
N TYR A 79 0.32 -11.30 -13.85
CA TYR A 79 -0.13 -9.98 -13.41
C TYR A 79 -0.28 -9.82 -11.89
N TYR A 80 -0.26 -10.91 -11.12
CA TYR A 80 -0.41 -10.90 -9.66
C TYR A 80 0.93 -11.05 -8.93
N GLY A 81 2.02 -11.29 -9.66
CA GLY A 81 3.38 -11.34 -9.14
C GLY A 81 4.30 -12.11 -10.07
N ASN A 82 5.50 -12.41 -9.57
CA ASN A 82 6.43 -13.36 -10.19
C ASN A 82 6.81 -14.41 -9.14
N GLN A 83 7.03 -15.67 -9.56
CA GLN A 83 7.74 -16.63 -8.71
C GLN A 83 9.23 -16.28 -8.73
N ALA A 84 9.58 -15.18 -8.06
CA ALA A 84 10.97 -14.79 -7.92
C ALA A 84 11.69 -15.82 -7.05
N ALA A 85 12.79 -16.37 -7.55
CA ALA A 85 13.66 -17.18 -6.72
C ALA A 85 14.26 -16.30 -5.61
N GLU A 86 14.58 -16.89 -4.46
CA GLU A 86 15.22 -16.16 -3.35
C GLU A 86 16.49 -15.43 -3.80
N SER A 87 17.25 -16.03 -4.72
CA SER A 87 18.45 -15.42 -5.34
C SER A 87 18.16 -14.18 -6.18
N GLU A 88 16.96 -14.05 -6.75
CA GLU A 88 16.55 -12.88 -7.52
C GLU A 88 16.07 -11.72 -6.64
N LEU A 89 15.75 -12.00 -5.37
CA LEU A 89 15.27 -11.02 -4.40
C LEU A 89 16.40 -10.41 -3.54
N VAL A 90 17.60 -10.99 -3.55
CA VAL A 90 18.75 -10.56 -2.72
C VAL A 90 19.08 -9.08 -2.87
N ASP A 91 19.01 -8.56 -4.10
CA ASP A 91 19.32 -7.16 -4.41
C ASP A 91 18.08 -6.25 -4.49
N LEU A 92 16.88 -6.77 -4.21
CA LEU A 92 15.64 -6.01 -4.37
C LEU A 92 15.59 -4.78 -3.47
N TRP A 93 16.18 -4.85 -2.27
CA TRP A 93 16.26 -3.71 -1.36
C TRP A 93 16.98 -2.50 -1.99
N LYS A 94 17.97 -2.72 -2.87
CA LYS A 94 18.68 -1.63 -3.59
C LYS A 94 17.73 -0.94 -4.55
N VAL A 95 16.93 -1.71 -5.27
CA VAL A 95 15.93 -1.17 -6.21
C VAL A 95 14.86 -0.40 -5.45
N ILE A 96 14.37 -0.93 -4.34
CA ILE A 96 13.40 -0.24 -3.48
C ILE A 96 13.98 1.07 -2.97
N LEU A 97 15.21 1.06 -2.43
CA LEU A 97 15.87 2.24 -1.91
C LEU A 97 16.06 3.29 -3.00
N VAL A 98 16.68 2.94 -4.13
CA VAL A 98 16.98 3.87 -5.22
C VAL A 98 15.70 4.41 -5.86
N SER A 99 14.73 3.55 -6.16
CA SER A 99 13.47 3.96 -6.80
C SER A 99 12.63 4.88 -5.91
N ASN A 100 12.73 4.76 -4.58
CA ASN A 100 12.03 5.65 -3.66
C ASN A 100 12.83 6.91 -3.34
N MET A 101 14.14 6.80 -3.10
CA MET A 101 14.96 7.95 -2.70
C MET A 101 15.10 8.98 -3.81
N ILE A 102 15.33 8.57 -5.07
CA ILE A 102 15.51 9.52 -6.18
C ILE A 102 14.33 10.51 -6.29
N PRO A 103 13.07 10.06 -6.44
CA PRO A 103 11.94 10.98 -6.55
C PRO A 103 11.74 11.81 -5.27
N LEU A 104 11.94 11.23 -4.08
CA LEU A 104 11.80 11.96 -2.82
C LEU A 104 12.88 13.04 -2.63
N VAL A 105 14.12 12.78 -3.04
CA VAL A 105 15.20 13.76 -3.06
C VAL A 105 14.90 14.87 -4.06
N ILE A 106 14.41 14.52 -5.26
CA ILE A 106 13.97 15.50 -6.26
C ILE A 106 12.86 16.40 -5.69
N MET A 107 11.83 15.80 -5.06
CA MET A 107 10.76 16.55 -4.40
C MET A 107 11.32 17.46 -3.29
N SER A 108 12.23 16.95 -2.47
CA SER A 108 12.87 17.69 -1.37
C SER A 108 13.64 18.91 -1.88
N ILE A 109 14.40 18.75 -2.97
CA ILE A 109 15.15 19.85 -3.60
C ILE A 109 14.19 20.90 -4.15
N ILE A 110 13.18 20.48 -4.93
CA ILE A 110 12.30 21.40 -5.64
C ILE A 110 11.39 22.17 -4.67
N THR A 111 10.92 21.54 -3.60
CA THR A 111 10.04 22.21 -2.62
C THR A 111 10.76 22.72 -1.38
N ALA A 112 12.07 22.50 -1.28
CA ALA A 112 12.92 22.83 -0.12
C ALA A 112 12.41 22.24 1.22
N ASP A 113 11.72 21.09 1.21
CA ASP A 113 11.11 20.47 2.40
C ASP A 113 11.74 19.11 2.75
N TRP A 114 13.03 19.14 3.10
CA TRP A 114 13.78 17.92 3.43
C TRP A 114 13.22 17.18 4.65
N ILE A 115 12.68 17.91 5.63
CA ILE A 115 12.15 17.33 6.86
C ILE A 115 10.93 16.47 6.55
N PHE A 116 10.00 16.97 5.74
CA PHE A 116 8.80 16.22 5.39
C PHE A 116 9.13 14.94 4.63
N TYR A 117 9.89 15.00 3.52
CA TYR A 117 10.10 13.80 2.70
C TYR A 117 11.02 12.77 3.36
N SER A 118 12.02 13.21 4.14
CA SER A 118 12.83 12.27 4.91
C SER A 118 12.01 11.58 6.02
N GLY A 119 11.19 12.36 6.75
CA GLY A 119 10.27 11.82 7.74
C GLY A 119 9.25 10.86 7.12
N TYR A 120 8.65 11.23 5.99
CA TYR A 120 7.73 10.38 5.23
C TYR A 120 8.41 9.07 4.83
N PHE A 121 9.63 9.12 4.25
CA PHE A 121 10.32 7.91 3.81
C PHE A 121 10.62 6.98 4.97
N ILE A 122 11.14 7.52 6.08
CA ILE A 122 11.46 6.75 7.28
C ILE A 122 10.20 6.07 7.82
N VAL A 123 9.09 6.81 7.95
CA VAL A 123 7.83 6.27 8.45
C VAL A 123 7.26 5.22 7.49
N ALA A 124 7.17 5.51 6.19
CA ALA A 124 6.62 4.60 5.20
C ALA A 124 7.43 3.28 5.11
N LEU A 125 8.76 3.37 5.08
CA LEU A 125 9.64 2.20 5.07
C LEU A 125 9.54 1.41 6.39
N SER A 126 9.53 2.11 7.54
CA SER A 126 9.42 1.46 8.85
C SER A 126 8.09 0.72 8.99
N LEU A 127 6.97 1.34 8.61
CA LEU A 127 5.67 0.69 8.61
C LEU A 127 5.69 -0.56 7.72
N ASN A 128 6.27 -0.47 6.52
CA ASN A 128 6.33 -1.61 5.62
C ASN A 128 7.18 -2.78 6.17
N ILE A 129 8.31 -2.45 6.81
CA ILE A 129 9.19 -3.41 7.49
C ILE A 129 8.45 -4.05 8.67
N LEU A 130 7.83 -3.27 9.55
CA LEU A 130 7.09 -3.77 10.72
C LEU A 130 5.93 -4.68 10.31
N TYR A 131 5.27 -4.34 9.21
CA TYR A 131 4.15 -5.11 8.68
C TYR A 131 4.60 -6.47 8.13
N ASN A 132 5.67 -6.52 7.33
CA ASN A 132 6.06 -7.74 6.61
C ASN A 132 7.15 -8.56 7.30
N LEU A 133 8.19 -7.91 7.85
CA LEU A 133 9.42 -8.58 8.28
C LEU A 133 9.42 -8.96 9.77
N LYS A 134 10.16 -10.02 10.10
CA LYS A 134 10.41 -10.45 11.49
C LYS A 134 11.21 -9.36 12.25
N PRO A 135 11.01 -9.23 13.58
CA PRO A 135 10.21 -10.09 14.46
C PRO A 135 8.70 -9.77 14.49
N PHE A 136 8.29 -8.61 13.97
CA PHE A 136 6.91 -8.14 14.08
C PHE A 136 5.98 -8.87 13.11
N ALA A 137 6.24 -8.81 11.81
CA ALA A 137 5.50 -9.50 10.75
C ALA A 137 3.98 -9.46 10.98
N PHE A 138 3.42 -8.27 11.22
CA PHE A 138 2.00 -8.10 11.54
C PHE A 138 1.08 -8.68 10.45
N ALA A 139 1.51 -8.67 9.19
CA ALA A 139 0.82 -9.30 8.05
C ALA A 139 0.54 -10.80 8.25
N ARG A 140 1.22 -11.48 9.18
CA ARG A 140 1.03 -12.90 9.49
C ARG A 140 0.30 -13.17 10.79
N LYS A 141 -0.11 -12.12 11.53
CA LYS A 141 -0.54 -12.21 12.93
C LYS A 141 -1.86 -11.49 13.15
N ALA A 142 -2.96 -12.23 13.12
CA ALA A 142 -4.24 -11.74 13.60
C ALA A 142 -4.18 -11.33 15.08
N PRO A 143 -4.90 -10.26 15.49
CA PRO A 143 -5.68 -9.35 14.65
C PRO A 143 -4.85 -8.14 14.15
N TRP A 144 -3.52 -8.17 14.25
CA TRP A 144 -2.64 -7.01 14.07
C TRP A 144 -2.47 -6.59 12.60
N ASP A 145 -2.74 -7.48 11.66
CA ASP A 145 -2.86 -7.15 10.24
C ASP A 145 -3.95 -6.09 9.98
N LEU A 146 -5.06 -6.11 10.74
CA LEU A 146 -6.16 -5.15 10.55
C LEU A 146 -5.81 -3.71 10.95
N PRO A 147 -5.46 -3.37 12.21
CA PRO A 147 -5.24 -1.98 12.59
C PRO A 147 -4.01 -1.37 11.92
N PHE A 148 -3.03 -2.19 11.52
CA PHE A 148 -1.79 -1.71 10.94
C PHE A 148 -1.94 -1.33 9.47
N THR A 149 -2.77 -2.06 8.72
CA THR A 149 -2.93 -1.82 7.28
C THR A 149 -3.48 -0.42 6.96
N PRO A 150 -4.55 0.10 7.59
CA PRO A 150 -4.98 1.49 7.42
C PRO A 150 -3.88 2.51 7.70
N VAL A 151 -3.07 2.30 8.73
CA VAL A 151 -1.95 3.21 9.05
C VAL A 151 -0.91 3.23 7.92
N CYS A 152 -0.58 2.06 7.36
CA CYS A 152 0.31 1.94 6.20
C CYS A 152 -0.20 2.67 4.95
N PHE A 153 -1.51 2.78 4.76
CA PHE A 153 -2.09 3.46 3.59
C PHE A 153 -2.38 4.95 3.84
N LEU A 154 -2.71 5.34 5.08
CA LEU A 154 -2.97 6.74 5.43
C LEU A 154 -1.72 7.62 5.29
N ILE A 155 -0.52 7.07 5.50
CA ILE A 155 0.72 7.80 5.23
C ILE A 155 0.80 8.22 3.75
N LEU A 156 0.29 7.42 2.81
CA LEU A 156 0.26 7.76 1.39
C LEU A 156 -0.60 9.02 1.14
N VAL A 157 -1.75 9.11 1.80
CA VAL A 157 -2.63 10.30 1.72
C VAL A 157 -1.88 11.57 2.15
N THR A 158 -1.01 11.47 3.17
CA THR A 158 -0.22 12.63 3.63
C THR A 158 0.76 13.13 2.57
N LEU A 159 1.47 12.24 1.88
CA LEU A 159 2.37 12.61 0.79
C LEU A 159 1.59 13.22 -0.38
N ALA A 160 0.48 12.59 -0.78
CA ALA A 160 -0.36 13.08 -1.87
C ALA A 160 -0.81 14.52 -1.61
N CYS A 161 -1.25 14.80 -0.37
CA CYS A 161 -1.73 16.11 -0.01
C CYS A 161 -0.62 17.16 0.09
N HIS A 162 0.47 16.80 0.76
CA HIS A 162 1.62 17.69 0.95
C HIS A 162 2.25 18.10 -0.39
N LEU A 163 2.54 17.12 -1.25
CA LEU A 163 3.17 17.37 -2.55
C LEU A 163 2.30 18.29 -3.43
N ASN A 164 0.99 18.09 -3.45
CA ASN A 164 0.06 18.89 -4.26
C ASN A 164 -0.44 20.15 -3.56
N GLN A 165 0.05 20.46 -2.35
CA GLN A 165 -0.37 21.61 -1.57
C GLN A 165 -1.89 21.69 -1.39
N VAL A 166 -2.51 20.53 -1.15
CA VAL A 166 -3.93 20.43 -0.81
C VAL A 166 -4.04 20.18 0.70
N PRO A 167 -5.04 20.75 1.38
CA PRO A 167 -5.25 20.42 2.79
C PRO A 167 -5.61 18.95 2.90
N LEU A 168 -5.14 18.28 3.96
CA LEU A 168 -5.64 16.95 4.32
C LEU A 168 -7.18 16.98 4.37
N PRO A 169 -7.86 15.92 3.90
CA PRO A 169 -9.31 15.83 3.95
C PRO A 169 -9.83 16.20 5.34
N LYS A 170 -10.55 17.32 5.43
CA LYS A 170 -11.02 17.84 6.71
C LYS A 170 -12.30 17.15 7.12
N ALA A 171 -12.42 17.01 8.43
CA ALA A 171 -13.66 16.83 9.13
C ALA A 171 -14.70 17.90 8.76
N GLY A 172 -15.85 17.48 8.20
CA GLY A 172 -17.04 18.31 8.00
C GLY A 172 -17.37 19.19 9.21
N LYS A 173 -17.85 20.41 8.94
CA LYS A 173 -17.85 21.56 9.89
C LYS A 173 -18.94 21.55 10.98
N SER A 174 -19.95 20.67 10.95
CA SER A 174 -21.04 20.69 11.94
C SER A 174 -20.68 19.99 13.26
N LYS A 175 -21.39 20.27 14.36
CA LYS A 175 -21.13 19.67 15.69
C LYS A 175 -21.45 18.16 15.73
N LEU A 176 -22.43 17.72 14.91
CA LEU A 176 -22.72 16.30 14.63
C LEU A 176 -21.66 15.70 13.71
N ALA A 177 -21.20 16.48 12.72
CA ALA A 177 -20.12 16.11 11.85
C ALA A 177 -18.82 15.92 12.65
N LYS A 178 -18.43 16.75 13.61
CA LYS A 178 -17.14 16.58 14.32
C LYS A 178 -16.94 15.20 15.00
N LEU A 179 -18.00 14.51 15.40
CA LEU A 179 -17.94 13.12 15.90
C LEU A 179 -17.92 12.09 14.75
N SER A 180 -18.53 12.42 13.60
CA SER A 180 -18.58 11.58 12.40
C SER A 180 -17.59 11.97 11.28
N SER A 181 -16.82 13.05 11.39
CA SER A 181 -16.20 13.73 10.24
C SER A 181 -14.69 13.88 10.36
N LEU A 182 -14.11 13.95 11.57
CA LEU A 182 -12.72 13.49 11.71
C LEU A 182 -12.64 12.00 11.36
N CYS A 183 -13.75 11.30 11.60
CA CYS A 183 -13.97 9.93 11.19
C CYS A 183 -14.24 9.81 9.70
N ALA A 184 -15.16 10.54 9.04
CA ALA A 184 -15.63 10.16 7.69
C ALA A 184 -14.54 9.92 6.62
N PRO A 185 -13.58 10.83 6.34
CA PRO A 185 -12.51 10.53 5.39
C PRO A 185 -11.57 9.44 5.89
N CYS A 186 -11.15 9.50 7.17
CA CYS A 186 -10.26 8.50 7.75
C CYS A 186 -10.89 7.11 7.85
N LEU A 187 -12.20 7.05 8.09
CA LEU A 187 -13.06 5.88 8.20
C LEU A 187 -13.34 5.34 6.81
N PHE A 188 -13.57 6.20 5.81
CA PHE A 188 -13.64 5.81 4.41
C PHE A 188 -12.32 5.19 3.97
N TYR A 189 -11.18 5.88 4.14
CA TYR A 189 -9.88 5.30 3.81
C TYR A 189 -9.59 4.02 4.59
N ALA A 190 -9.83 3.99 5.90
CA ALA A 190 -9.59 2.80 6.71
C ALA A 190 -10.48 1.63 6.29
N SER A 191 -11.78 1.85 6.08
CA SER A 191 -12.71 0.80 5.65
C SER A 191 -12.45 0.34 4.23
N SER A 192 -12.09 1.23 3.29
CA SER A 192 -11.65 0.86 1.95
C SER A 192 -10.32 0.08 1.98
N THR A 193 -9.36 0.48 2.82
CA THR A 193 -8.11 -0.27 3.03
C THR A 193 -8.42 -1.67 3.55
N LEU A 194 -9.22 -1.76 4.62
CA LEU A 194 -9.60 -3.03 5.23
C LEU A 194 -10.40 -3.91 4.27
N THR A 195 -11.27 -3.32 3.43
CA THR A 195 -12.03 -4.06 2.42
C THR A 195 -11.08 -4.73 1.42
N ASN A 196 -10.14 -3.96 0.86
CA ASN A 196 -9.16 -4.50 -0.08
C ASN A 196 -8.24 -5.54 0.58
N HIS A 197 -7.81 -5.27 1.83
CA HIS A 197 -6.99 -6.20 2.61
C HIS A 197 -7.71 -7.53 2.86
N MET A 198 -8.95 -7.49 3.34
CA MET A 198 -9.75 -8.69 3.61
C MET A 198 -10.10 -9.46 2.34
N ILE A 199 -10.32 -8.78 1.20
CA ILE A 199 -10.48 -9.43 -0.10
C ILE A 199 -9.19 -10.17 -0.48
N ALA A 200 -8.03 -9.53 -0.30
CA ALA A 200 -6.74 -10.15 -0.60
C ALA A 200 -6.49 -11.39 0.28
N GLU A 201 -6.70 -11.28 1.59
CA GLU A 201 -6.58 -12.43 2.50
C GLU A 201 -7.59 -13.55 2.20
N LEU A 202 -8.83 -13.20 1.84
CA LEU A 202 -9.84 -14.19 1.46
C LEU A 202 -9.43 -14.98 0.21
N LEU A 203 -8.83 -14.30 -0.78
CA LEU A 203 -8.34 -14.94 -1.99
C LEU A 203 -7.13 -15.86 -1.72
N ASP A 204 -6.35 -15.57 -0.68
CA ASP A 204 -5.16 -16.35 -0.31
C ASP A 204 -5.40 -17.34 0.85
N ILE A 205 -6.59 -17.37 1.44
CA ILE A 205 -6.87 -18.07 2.70
C ILE A 205 -6.45 -19.55 2.71
N ASP A 206 -6.64 -20.28 1.60
CA ASP A 206 -6.27 -21.69 1.52
C ASP A 206 -4.73 -21.85 1.48
N CYS A 207 -4.03 -20.98 0.75
CA CYS A 207 -2.56 -20.97 0.68
C CYS A 207 -1.93 -20.48 2.00
N ASP A 208 -2.51 -19.46 2.62
CA ASP A 208 -2.07 -18.94 3.92
C ASP A 208 -2.24 -20.01 5.01
N THR A 209 -3.34 -20.77 4.98
CA THR A 209 -3.56 -21.89 5.89
C THR A 209 -2.50 -22.97 5.70
N LEU A 210 -2.22 -23.38 4.46
CA LEU A 210 -1.18 -24.37 4.15
C LEU A 210 0.23 -23.88 4.52
N GLY A 211 0.49 -22.59 4.34
CA GLY A 211 1.75 -21.92 4.71
C GLY A 211 1.87 -21.60 6.20
N GLY A 212 0.89 -21.97 7.03
CA GLY A 212 0.92 -21.73 8.49
C GLY A 212 0.79 -20.26 8.90
N LYS A 213 0.37 -19.37 7.99
CA LYS A 213 0.06 -17.97 8.33
C LYS A 213 -1.25 -17.91 9.10
N ARG A 214 -1.31 -17.02 10.11
CA ARG A 214 -2.53 -16.77 10.90
C ARG A 214 -3.04 -15.36 10.64
N THR A 215 -3.39 -15.08 9.39
CA THR A 215 -4.09 -13.85 8.98
C THR A 215 -5.48 -13.77 9.60
N THR A 216 -6.10 -12.58 9.59
CA THR A 216 -7.46 -12.44 10.13
C THR A 216 -8.41 -13.37 9.41
N ALA A 217 -8.39 -13.42 8.08
CA ALA A 217 -9.27 -14.29 7.31
C ALA A 217 -9.09 -15.78 7.65
N VAL A 218 -7.87 -16.25 7.92
CA VAL A 218 -7.61 -17.63 8.36
C VAL A 218 -8.20 -17.88 9.76
N VAL A 219 -8.07 -16.92 10.67
CA VAL A 219 -8.56 -17.07 12.06
C VAL A 219 -10.09 -17.05 12.14
N ILE A 220 -10.75 -16.14 11.41
CA ILE A 220 -12.21 -16.01 11.46
C ILE A 220 -12.92 -16.92 10.43
N GLY A 221 -12.23 -17.37 9.39
CA GLY A 221 -12.77 -18.24 8.34
C GLY A 221 -13.59 -17.53 7.26
N LYS A 222 -13.80 -18.22 6.12
CA LYS A 222 -14.39 -17.65 4.89
C LYS A 222 -15.73 -16.92 5.12
N ALA A 223 -16.67 -17.55 5.84
CA ALA A 223 -18.01 -17.01 6.04
C ALA A 223 -18.00 -15.66 6.81
N TYR A 224 -17.23 -15.57 7.88
CA TYR A 224 -17.10 -14.35 8.67
C TYR A 224 -16.29 -13.28 7.93
N THR A 225 -15.32 -13.67 7.11
CA THR A 225 -14.61 -12.74 6.22
C THR A 225 -15.56 -12.08 5.22
N TYR A 226 -16.47 -12.83 4.58
CA TYR A 226 -17.50 -12.24 3.70
C TYR A 226 -18.40 -11.25 4.45
N ALA A 227 -18.88 -11.63 5.64
CA ALA A 227 -19.72 -10.77 6.47
C ALA A 227 -18.98 -9.49 6.89
N PHE A 228 -17.71 -9.59 7.25
CA PHE A 228 -16.88 -8.46 7.65
C PHE A 228 -16.61 -7.51 6.47
N ILE A 229 -16.30 -8.03 5.28
CA ILE A 229 -16.21 -7.23 4.05
C ILE A 229 -17.53 -6.49 3.78
N GLY A 230 -18.67 -7.17 3.90
CA GLY A 230 -20.00 -6.56 3.74
C GLY A 230 -20.24 -5.41 4.73
N ALA A 231 -19.88 -5.60 5.99
CA ALA A 231 -19.98 -4.56 7.02
C ALA A 231 -19.07 -3.34 6.71
N LEU A 232 -17.84 -3.57 6.25
CA LEU A 232 -16.92 -2.50 5.84
C LEU A 232 -17.44 -1.72 4.63
N ILE A 233 -18.09 -2.39 3.67
CA ILE A 233 -18.74 -1.72 2.53
C ILE A 233 -19.91 -0.86 3.00
N LEU A 234 -20.74 -1.36 3.92
CA LEU A 234 -21.84 -0.57 4.49
C LEU A 234 -21.31 0.68 5.20
N VAL A 235 -20.19 0.59 5.92
CA VAL A 235 -19.54 1.75 6.55
C VAL A 235 -19.10 2.80 5.52
N GLN A 236 -18.71 2.40 4.31
CA GLN A 236 -18.32 3.33 3.23
C GLN A 236 -19.52 4.08 2.61
N LEU A 237 -20.75 3.60 2.84
CA LEU A 237 -21.98 4.22 2.34
C LEU A 237 -22.61 5.21 3.33
N LEU A 238 -22.09 5.31 4.57
CA LEU A 238 -22.54 6.21 5.63
C LEU A 238 -21.82 7.56 5.57
#